data_AF-A0A958GNA4-F1
#
_entry.id   AF-A0A958GNA4-F1
#
_cell.length_a   1.000
_cell.length_b   1.000
_cell.length_c   1.000
_cell.angle_alpha   90.00
_cell.angle_beta   90.00
_cell.angle_gamma   90.00
#
_symmetry.space_group_name_H-M   'P 1'
#
loop_
_entity.id
_entity.type
_entity.pdbx_description
1 polymer ?
#
loop_
_entity_poly.entity_id
_entity_poly.type
_entity_poly.pdbx_seq_one_letter_code
_entity_poly.pdbx_strand_id
1 'polypeptide(L)'
;MVQPHENKAELQIRIARAVELRRQAIVVALARKLYRSLKEQALQLRSDSRGDGWIRIESLSQLRTTVGGRFQNLKQRWVAAGLPLREHRGDRSVKAELDREGWIELVGWMERQGWEASLATDEEDWLFSVRSLADR
;
A
#
# COMPACT_ATOMS: atom_id res chain seq x y z
N MET A 1 -52.81 10.50 39.65
CA MET A 1 -51.64 10.56 38.74
C MET A 1 -50.39 10.59 39.60
N VAL A 2 -49.75 9.44 39.80
CA VAL A 2 -48.52 9.33 40.60
C VAL A 2 -47.36 9.50 39.63
N GLN A 3 -46.56 10.57 39.79
CA GLN A 3 -45.32 10.69 39.04
C GLN A 3 -44.36 9.58 39.50
N PRO A 4 -43.74 8.82 38.59
CA PRO A 4 -42.78 7.80 38.99
C PRO A 4 -41.55 8.53 39.54
N HIS A 5 -41.24 8.31 40.81
CA HIS A 5 -39.95 8.66 41.38
C HIS A 5 -38.89 7.86 40.62
N GLU A 6 -38.27 8.47 39.60
CA GLU A 6 -37.12 7.89 38.90
C GLU A 6 -36.06 7.52 39.94
N ASN A 7 -35.74 6.23 39.99
CA ASN A 7 -34.84 5.69 40.99
C ASN A 7 -33.44 6.25 40.73
N LYS A 8 -32.88 6.98 41.71
CA LYS A 8 -31.58 7.68 41.60
C LYS A 8 -30.46 6.77 41.06
N ALA A 9 -30.51 5.48 41.36
CA ALA A 9 -29.59 4.47 40.86
C ALA A 9 -29.69 4.25 39.33
N GLU A 10 -30.91 4.22 38.78
CA GLU A 10 -31.13 4.08 37.33
C GLU A 10 -30.64 5.30 36.56
N LEU A 11 -30.86 6.49 37.11
CA LEU A 11 -30.36 7.74 36.55
C LEU A 11 -28.83 7.75 36.50
N GLN A 12 -28.16 7.30 37.57
CA GLN A 12 -26.70 7.20 37.62
C GLN A 12 -26.14 6.22 36.57
N ILE A 13 -26.78 5.06 36.38
CA ILE A 13 -26.38 4.08 35.35
C ILE A 13 -26.53 4.67 33.94
N ARG A 14 -27.63 5.37 33.67
CA ARG A 14 -27.87 6.03 32.37
C ARG A 14 -26.83 7.12 32.08
N ILE A 15 -26.50 7.94 33.08
CA ILE A 15 -25.48 8.99 32.96
C ILE A 15 -24.10 8.36 32.69
N ALA A 16 -23.71 7.34 33.46
CA ALA A 16 -22.43 6.66 33.26
C ALA A 16 -22.32 6.08 31.84
N ARG A 17 -23.38 5.43 31.35
CA ARG A 17 -23.42 4.89 29.99
C ARG A 17 -23.36 5.97 28.92
N ALA A 18 -24.06 7.09 29.12
CA ALA A 18 -24.01 8.23 28.18
C ALA A 18 -22.62 8.87 28.11
N VAL A 19 -21.93 8.99 29.26
CA VAL A 19 -20.55 9.50 29.32
C VAL A 19 -19.59 8.56 28.59
N GLU A 20 -19.72 7.25 28.78
CA GLU A 20 -18.88 6.26 28.12
C GLU A 20 -19.07 6.26 26.60
N LEU A 21 -20.33 6.29 26.13
CA LEU A 21 -20.63 6.41 24.70
C LEU A 21 -20.07 7.70 24.09
N ARG A 22 -20.17 8.82 24.82
CA ARG A 22 -19.59 10.09 24.37
C ARG A 22 -18.07 10.01 24.26
N ARG A 23 -17.40 9.37 25.23
CA ARG A 23 -15.95 9.14 25.19
C ARG A 23 -15.56 8.31 23.97
N GLN A 24 -16.26 7.21 23.73
CA GLN A 24 -16.01 6.35 22.55
C GLN A 24 -16.19 7.11 21.24
N ALA A 25 -17.25 7.91 21.11
CA ALA A 25 -17.49 8.73 19.93
C ALA A 25 -16.35 9.74 19.69
N ILE A 26 -15.84 10.40 20.74
CA ILE A 26 -14.71 11.32 20.65
C ILE A 26 -13.44 10.60 20.20
N VAL A 27 -13.14 9.44 20.79
CA VAL A 27 -11.96 8.63 20.43
C VAL A 27 -12.02 8.21 18.96
N VAL A 28 -13.17 7.72 18.49
CA VAL A 28 -13.35 7.32 17.09
C VAL A 28 -13.22 8.51 16.15
N ALA A 29 -13.76 9.69 16.51
CA ALA A 29 -13.64 10.90 15.70
C ALA A 29 -12.18 11.37 15.59
N LEU A 30 -11.44 11.34 16.71
CA LEU A 30 -10.02 11.68 16.74
C LEU A 30 -9.19 10.67 15.93
N ALA A 31 -9.44 9.37 16.11
CA ALA A 31 -8.76 8.32 15.36
C ALA A 31 -8.98 8.47 13.85
N ARG A 32 -10.21 8.80 13.41
CA ARG A 32 -10.51 9.09 11.99
C ARG A 32 -9.76 10.31 11.48
N LYS A 33 -9.69 11.39 12.28
CA LYS A 33 -8.99 12.61 11.88
C LYS A 33 -7.47 12.37 11.75
N LEU A 34 -6.89 11.67 12.72
CA LEU A 34 -5.47 11.27 12.69
C LEU A 34 -5.20 10.35 11.49
N TYR A 35 -6.03 9.35 11.26
CA TYR A 35 -5.89 8.46 10.12
C TYR A 35 -5.94 9.22 8.78
N ARG A 36 -6.86 10.16 8.61
CA ARG A 36 -6.93 11.01 7.41
C ARG A 36 -5.67 11.86 7.25
N SER A 37 -5.24 12.54 8.31
CA SER A 37 -4.04 13.37 8.28
C SER A 37 -2.78 12.55 7.94
N LEU A 38 -2.65 11.36 8.51
CA LEU A 38 -1.53 10.44 8.21
C LEU A 38 -1.61 9.90 6.78
N LYS A 39 -2.82 9.58 6.29
CA LYS A 39 -3.03 9.14 4.91
C LYS A 39 -2.69 10.25 3.91
N GLU A 40 -3.11 11.49 4.19
CA GLU A 40 -2.80 12.67 3.37
C GLU A 40 -1.30 12.99 3.37
N GLN A 41 -0.63 12.93 4.52
CA GLN A 41 0.82 13.08 4.60
C GLN A 41 1.56 11.95 3.86
N ALA A 42 1.09 10.70 3.97
CA ALA A 42 1.65 9.59 3.21
C ALA A 42 1.45 9.77 1.70
N LEU A 43 0.33 10.35 1.26
CA LEU A 43 0.09 10.68 -0.15
C LEU A 43 0.97 11.84 -0.62
N GLN A 44 1.15 12.89 0.18
CA GLN A 44 2.04 14.03 -0.14
C GLN A 44 3.51 13.62 -0.20
N LEU A 45 3.99 12.84 0.77
CA LEU A 45 5.34 12.27 0.71
C LEU A 45 5.52 11.39 -0.53
N ARG A 46 4.46 10.72 -1.01
CA ARG A 46 4.52 9.91 -2.23
C ARG A 46 4.49 10.74 -3.52
N SER A 47 3.78 11.88 -3.55
CA SER A 47 3.80 12.78 -4.72
C SER A 47 5.14 13.49 -4.88
N ASP A 48 5.75 13.88 -3.76
CA ASP A 48 7.00 14.64 -3.77
C ASP A 48 8.24 13.74 -3.93
N SER A 49 8.12 12.43 -3.64
CA SER A 49 9.22 11.46 -3.76
C SER A 49 9.38 10.80 -5.14
N ARG A 50 8.42 10.99 -6.05
CA ARG A 50 8.51 10.48 -7.44
C ARG A 50 8.89 11.59 -8.43
N GLY A 51 9.86 12.42 -8.04
CA GLY A 51 10.64 13.26 -8.95
C GLY A 51 11.53 12.43 -9.89
N ASP A 52 12.06 13.10 -10.91
CA ASP A 52 12.85 12.58 -12.04
C ASP A 52 13.61 11.26 -11.81
N GLY A 53 13.46 10.32 -12.75
CA GLY A 53 14.27 9.09 -12.83
C GLY A 53 13.56 7.78 -12.51
N TRP A 54 12.33 7.80 -11.99
CA TRP A 54 11.54 6.58 -11.81
C TRP A 54 10.92 6.11 -13.13
N ILE A 55 11.27 4.89 -13.54
CA ILE A 55 10.78 4.20 -14.73
C ILE A 55 9.69 3.22 -14.31
N ARG A 56 8.50 3.36 -14.90
CA ARG A 56 7.37 2.45 -14.65
C ARG A 56 7.61 1.10 -15.34
N ILE A 57 7.35 0.01 -14.64
CA ILE A 57 7.48 -1.36 -15.16
C ILE A 57 6.09 -2.01 -15.23
N GLU A 58 5.67 -2.31 -16.45
CA GLU A 58 4.40 -2.97 -16.76
C GLU A 58 4.58 -4.43 -17.18
N SER A 59 5.80 -4.83 -17.51
CA SER A 59 6.08 -6.17 -18.03
C SER A 59 7.52 -6.63 -17.77
N LEU A 60 7.69 -7.95 -17.78
CA LEU A 60 9.00 -8.60 -17.69
C LEU A 60 9.95 -8.14 -18.81
N SER A 61 9.44 -7.99 -20.04
CA SER A 61 10.24 -7.53 -21.17
C SER A 61 10.76 -6.12 -20.97
N GLN A 62 9.92 -5.23 -20.43
CA GLN A 62 10.33 -3.86 -20.07
C GLN A 62 11.39 -3.87 -18.97
N LEU A 63 11.17 -4.65 -17.90
CA LEU A 63 12.15 -4.80 -16.82
C LEU A 63 13.51 -5.27 -17.37
N ARG A 64 13.52 -6.25 -18.27
CA ARG A 64 14.76 -6.75 -18.88
C ARG A 64 15.50 -5.67 -19.65
N THR A 65 14.78 -4.83 -20.40
CA THR A 65 15.39 -3.73 -21.16
C THR A 65 15.95 -2.66 -20.23
N THR A 66 15.30 -2.42 -19.09
CA THR A 66 15.72 -1.41 -18.11
C THR A 66 16.88 -1.89 -17.23
N VAL A 67 16.72 -3.01 -16.52
CA VAL A 67 17.69 -3.51 -15.53
C VAL A 67 18.75 -4.41 -16.16
N GLY A 68 18.46 -5.02 -17.32
CA GLY A 68 19.35 -5.96 -17.98
C GLY A 68 19.28 -7.38 -17.40
N GLY A 69 20.35 -8.15 -17.62
CA GLY A 69 20.51 -9.51 -17.09
C GLY A 69 20.01 -10.64 -18.00
N ARG A 70 20.29 -11.88 -17.57
CA ARG A 70 19.88 -13.09 -18.32
C ARG A 70 18.37 -13.31 -18.17
N PHE A 71 17.66 -13.36 -19.30
CA PHE A 71 16.20 -13.48 -19.34
C PHE A 71 15.64 -14.63 -18.50
N GLN A 72 16.28 -15.80 -18.51
CA GLN A 72 15.81 -16.97 -17.74
C GLN A 72 15.84 -16.73 -16.23
N ASN A 73 16.91 -16.11 -15.71
CA ASN A 73 17.02 -15.77 -14.29
C ASN A 73 15.98 -14.71 -13.89
N LEU A 74 15.81 -13.68 -14.72
CA LEU A 74 14.82 -12.64 -14.49
C LEU A 74 13.39 -13.21 -14.50
N LYS A 75 13.08 -14.09 -15.46
CA LYS A 75 11.78 -14.76 -15.55
C LYS A 75 11.49 -15.60 -14.31
N GLN A 76 12.47 -16.36 -13.81
CA GLN A 76 12.32 -17.15 -12.58
C GLN A 76 11.98 -16.27 -11.38
N ARG A 77 12.72 -15.19 -11.17
CA ARG A 77 12.47 -14.23 -10.07
C ARG A 77 11.14 -13.51 -10.20
N TRP A 78 10.76 -13.15 -11.42
CA TRP A 78 9.48 -12.52 -11.73
C TRP A 78 8.31 -13.42 -11.33
N VAL A 79 8.35 -14.68 -11.74
CA VAL A 79 7.32 -15.66 -11.38
C VAL A 79 7.32 -15.96 -9.88
N ALA A 80 8.50 -16.06 -9.25
CA ALA A 80 8.62 -16.26 -7.81
C ALA A 80 8.02 -15.11 -7.00
N ALA A 81 8.10 -13.86 -7.50
CA ALA A 81 7.46 -12.69 -6.90
C ALA A 81 5.92 -12.64 -7.10
N GLY A 82 5.33 -13.66 -7.73
CA GLY A 82 3.91 -13.69 -8.06
C GLY A 82 3.52 -12.68 -9.15
N LEU A 83 4.49 -12.16 -9.93
CA LEU A 83 4.19 -11.16 -10.96
C LEU A 83 3.65 -11.83 -12.23
N PRO A 84 2.64 -11.23 -12.89
CA PRO A 84 2.01 -11.83 -14.05
C PRO A 84 2.96 -11.86 -15.24
N LEU A 85 3.05 -13.01 -15.91
CA LEU A 85 3.57 -13.07 -17.27
C LEU A 85 2.41 -12.68 -18.19
N ARG A 86 2.45 -11.50 -18.82
CA ARG A 86 1.41 -11.13 -19.79
C ARG A 86 1.40 -12.16 -20.93
N GLU A 87 0.38 -13.02 -20.97
CA GLU A 87 0.28 -14.07 -22.00
C GLU A 87 -0.27 -13.52 -23.33
N HIS A 88 -1.20 -12.56 -23.33
CA HIS A 88 -1.74 -11.98 -24.56
C HIS A 88 -2.19 -10.51 -24.43
N ARG A 89 -2.18 -9.79 -25.57
CA ARG A 89 -2.66 -8.41 -25.68
C ARG A 89 -4.11 -8.31 -25.19
N GLY A 90 -4.36 -7.54 -24.14
CA GLY A 90 -5.71 -7.13 -23.75
C GLY A 90 -6.14 -7.54 -22.34
N ASP A 91 -5.48 -8.51 -21.71
CA ASP A 91 -5.78 -8.83 -20.32
C ASP A 91 -5.11 -7.83 -19.39
N ARG A 92 -5.96 -7.00 -18.76
CA ARG A 92 -5.58 -6.28 -17.55
C ARG A 92 -5.15 -7.33 -16.55
N SER A 93 -3.93 -7.20 -16.02
CA SER A 93 -3.42 -8.10 -15.00
C SER A 93 -4.44 -8.17 -13.87
N VAL A 94 -5.18 -9.28 -13.80
CA VAL A 94 -5.94 -9.67 -12.61
C VAL A 94 -4.93 -9.53 -11.48
N LYS A 95 -5.28 -8.75 -10.44
CA LYS A 95 -4.41 -8.45 -9.29
C LYS A 95 -3.77 -9.76 -8.82
N ALA A 96 -2.55 -10.02 -9.26
CA ALA A 96 -1.84 -11.22 -8.86
C ALA A 96 -1.51 -11.03 -7.39
N GLU A 97 -1.79 -12.05 -6.57
CA GLU A 97 -1.38 -12.03 -5.17
C GLU A 97 0.16 -11.98 -5.15
N LEU A 98 0.69 -10.80 -4.83
CA LEU A 98 2.13 -10.57 -4.77
C LEU A 98 2.72 -11.46 -3.69
N ASP A 99 3.65 -12.33 -4.08
CA ASP A 99 4.43 -13.10 -3.12
C ASP A 99 5.49 -12.18 -2.50
N ARG A 100 5.40 -11.98 -1.19
CA ARG A 100 6.28 -11.03 -0.48
C ARG A 100 7.72 -11.49 -0.45
N GLU A 101 7.97 -12.79 -0.33
CA GLU A 101 9.32 -13.35 -0.25
C GLU A 101 10.02 -13.23 -1.60
N GLY A 102 9.35 -13.68 -2.66
CA GLY A 102 9.84 -13.55 -4.03
C GLY A 102 10.01 -12.09 -4.45
N TRP A 103 9.14 -11.18 -4.01
CA TRP A 103 9.31 -9.75 -4.23
C TRP A 103 10.58 -9.21 -3.58
N ILE A 104 10.85 -9.54 -2.31
CA ILE A 104 12.06 -9.11 -1.61
C ILE A 104 13.31 -9.63 -2.34
N GLU A 105 13.32 -10.88 -2.78
CA GLU A 105 14.44 -11.44 -3.55
C GLU A 105 14.66 -10.75 -4.90
N LEU A 106 13.57 -10.39 -5.58
CA LEU A 106 13.63 -9.66 -6.85
C LEU A 106 14.20 -8.26 -6.63
N VAL A 107 13.75 -7.55 -5.59
CA VAL A 107 14.29 -6.22 -5.21
C VAL A 107 15.77 -6.31 -4.86
N GLY A 108 16.17 -7.24 -3.98
CA GLY A 108 17.58 -7.40 -3.61
C GLY A 108 18.47 -7.85 -4.78
N TRP A 109 17.91 -8.50 -5.80
CA TRP A 109 18.62 -8.73 -7.06
C TRP A 109 18.79 -7.44 -7.88
N MET A 110 17.74 -6.62 -8.02
CA MET A 110 17.80 -5.33 -8.71
C MET A 110 18.78 -4.35 -8.03
N GLU A 111 18.77 -4.29 -6.70
CA GLU A 111 19.69 -3.43 -5.93
C GLU A 111 21.16 -3.76 -6.20
N ARG A 112 21.50 -5.05 -6.29
CA ARG A 112 22.85 -5.50 -6.67
C ARG A 112 23.22 -5.17 -8.12
N GLN A 113 22.25 -4.88 -8.98
CA GLN A 113 22.47 -4.37 -10.33
C GLN A 113 22.50 -2.84 -10.39
N GLY A 114 22.40 -2.15 -9.24
CA GLY A 114 22.35 -0.70 -9.18
C GLY A 114 20.97 -0.11 -9.43
N TRP A 115 19.90 -0.84 -9.09
CA TRP A 115 18.51 -0.39 -9.28
C TRP A 115 17.71 -0.44 -7.99
N GLU A 116 16.99 0.63 -7.70
CA GLU A 116 16.00 0.70 -6.64
C GLU A 116 14.62 0.36 -7.21
N ALA A 117 13.76 -0.32 -6.45
CA ALA A 117 12.42 -0.66 -6.88
C ALA A 117 11.36 -0.32 -5.83
N SER A 118 10.19 0.11 -6.30
CA SER A 118 9.06 0.52 -5.45
C SER A 118 7.76 0.00 -6.04
N LEU A 119 6.96 -0.70 -5.22
CA LEU A 119 5.65 -1.21 -5.65
C LEU A 119 4.73 -0.07 -6.06
N ALA A 120 3.93 -0.33 -7.10
CA ALA A 120 2.87 0.58 -7.50
C ALA A 120 1.75 0.57 -6.45
N THR A 121 1.06 1.69 -6.28
CA THR A 121 -0.12 1.74 -5.41
C THR A 121 -1.33 1.15 -6.13
N ASP A 122 -2.34 0.71 -5.37
CA ASP A 122 -3.57 0.07 -5.89
C ASP A 122 -4.36 0.87 -6.96
N GLU A 123 -4.02 2.14 -7.16
CA GLU A 123 -4.64 3.08 -8.10
C GLU A 123 -3.89 3.20 -9.44
N GLU A 124 -2.81 2.43 -9.65
CA GLU A 124 -1.88 2.60 -10.77
C GLU A 124 -1.97 1.47 -11.80
N ASP A 125 -1.78 1.80 -13.08
CA ASP A 125 -1.87 0.85 -14.22
C ASP A 125 -0.61 0.00 -14.44
N TRP A 126 0.44 0.20 -13.61
CA TRP A 126 1.71 -0.52 -13.71
C TRP A 126 1.98 -1.36 -12.45
N LEU A 127 2.93 -2.30 -12.53
CA LEU A 127 3.19 -3.25 -11.44
C LEU A 127 4.07 -2.63 -10.34
N PHE A 128 5.16 -2.00 -10.77
CA PHE A 128 6.11 -1.31 -9.89
C PHE A 128 6.92 -0.30 -10.69
N SER A 129 7.72 0.50 -10.00
CA SER A 129 8.65 1.44 -10.61
C SER A 129 10.08 1.12 -10.19
N VAL A 130 11.03 1.41 -11.06
CA VAL A 130 12.47 1.27 -10.79
C VAL A 130 13.21 2.57 -11.03
N ARG A 131 14.32 2.79 -10.35
CA ARG A 131 15.21 3.94 -10.57
C ARG A 131 16.66 3.51 -10.51
N SER A 132 17.51 4.10 -11.34
CA SER A 132 18.95 3.89 -11.29
C SER A 132 19.53 4.45 -9.98
N LEU A 133 20.34 3.66 -9.30
CA LEU A 133 21.14 4.10 -8.15
C LEU A 133 22.44 4.80 -8.57
N ALA A 134 22.80 4.76 -9.86
CA ALA A 134 24.00 5.42 -10.37
C ALA A 134 23.86 6.95 -10.48
N ASP A 135 22.63 7.48 -10.47
CA ASP A 135 22.33 8.91 -10.53
C ASP A 135 22.27 9.58 -9.13
N ARG A 136 22.90 8.97 -8.12
CA ARG A 136 22.94 9.44 -6.73
C ARG A 136 24.31 9.99 -6.33
#